data_AF-A0A094QWH2-F1
#
_entry.id   AF-A0A094QWH2-F1
#
_cell.length_a   1.000
_cell.length_b   1.000
_cell.length_c   1.000
_cell.angle_alpha   90.00
_cell.angle_beta   90.00
_cell.angle_gamma   90.00
#
_symmetry.space_group_name_H-M   'P 1'
#
loop_
_entity.id
_entity.type
_entity.pdbx_description
1 polymer ?
#
loop_
_entity_poly.entity_id
_entity_poly.type
_entity_poly.pdbx_seq_one_letter_code
_entity_poly.pdbx_strand_id
1 'polypeptide(L)' 'MRFFMSAFLIFIGIIAIISGEADDSPGLQGLGLILIISVIFFAYRRRRLM' A
#
# COMPACT_ATOMS: atom_id res chain seq x y z
N MET A 1 5.29 1.31 -16.81
CA MET A 1 5.11 0.10 -15.98
C MET A 1 5.20 0.36 -14.48
N ARG A 2 6.23 1.03 -13.96
CA ARG A 2 6.44 1.18 -12.50
C ARG A 2 5.36 2.01 -11.79
N PHE A 3 4.89 3.07 -12.43
CA PHE A 3 3.79 3.88 -11.92
C PHE A 3 2.49 3.05 -11.80
N PHE A 4 2.15 2.30 -12.86
CA PHE A 4 1.02 1.39 -12.85
C PHE A 4 1.13 0.35 -11.73
N MET A 5 2.32 -0.21 -11.51
CA MET A 5 2.56 -1.17 -10.43
C MET A 5 2.40 -0.54 -9.04
N SER A 6 2.91 0.69 -8.83
CA SER A 6 2.69 1.42 -7.57
C SER A 6 1.21 1.72 -7.34
N ALA A 7 0.49 2.18 -8.37
CA ALA A 7 -0.94 2.45 -8.28
C ALA A 7 -1.74 1.17 -7.96
N PHE A 8 -1.39 0.05 -8.59
CA PHE A 8 -2.01 -1.26 -8.34
C PHE A 8 -1.77 -1.75 -6.90
N LEU A 9 -0.55 -1.61 -6.37
CA LEU A 9 -0.25 -1.99 -5.00
C LEU A 9 -0.96 -1.09 -3.98
N ILE A 10 -1.08 0.22 -4.26
CA ILE A 10 -1.88 1.13 -3.43
C ILE A 10 -3.34 0.70 -3.44
N PHE A 11 -3.89 0.34 -4.59
CA PHE A 11 -5.27 -0.14 -4.71
C PHE A 11 -5.51 -1.42 -3.88
N ILE A 12 -4.58 -2.40 -3.94
CA ILE A 12 -4.64 -3.59 -3.07
C ILE A 12 -4.60 -3.21 -1.60
N GLY A 13 -3.73 -2.27 -1.21
CA GLY A 13 -3.65 -1.80 0.18
C GLY A 13 -4.94 -1.15 0.67
N ILE A 14 -5.61 -0.38 -0.19
CA ILE A 14 -6.92 0.22 0.12
C ILE A 14 -7.97 -0.89 0.31
N ILE A 15 -8.01 -1.88 -0.58
CA ILE A 15 -8.94 -3.02 -0.43
C ILE A 15 -8.67 -3.75 0.88
N ALA A 16 -7.41 -4.02 1.23
CA ALA A 16 -7.07 -4.66 2.50
C ALA A 16 -7.52 -3.83 3.71
N ILE A 17 -7.40 -2.50 3.68
CA ILE A 17 -7.91 -1.64 4.74
C ILE A 17 -9.44 -1.73 4.87
N ILE A 18 -10.16 -1.64 3.76
CA ILE A 18 -11.63 -1.69 3.74
C ILE A 18 -12.12 -3.08 4.19
N SER A 19 -11.54 -4.15 3.64
CA SER A 19 -11.88 -5.52 4.02
C SER A 19 -11.50 -5.84 5.46
N GLY A 20 -10.40 -5.25 5.97
CA GLY A 20 -10.01 -5.40 7.36
C GLY A 20 -10.96 -4.69 8.33
N GLU A 21 -11.53 -3.56 7.93
CA GLU A 21 -12.57 -2.89 8.70
C GLU A 21 -13.90 -3.67 8.65
N ALA A 22 -14.28 -4.18 7.47
CA ALA A 22 -15.49 -5.00 7.31
C ALA A 22 -15.46 -6.33 8.09
N ASP A 23 -14.27 -6.85 8.39
CA ASP A 23 -14.04 -8.12 9.11
C ASP A 23 -13.59 -7.89 10.57
N ASP A 24 -13.63 -6.66 11.08
CA ASP A 24 -13.08 -6.29 12.40
C ASP A 24 -11.65 -6.85 12.66
N SER A 25 -10.86 -6.97 11.58
CA SER A 25 -9.56 -7.62 11.54
C SER A 25 -8.45 -6.56 11.49
N PRO A 26 -7.92 -6.10 12.65
CA PRO A 26 -6.89 -5.06 12.69
C PRO A 26 -5.60 -5.49 11.99
N GLY A 27 -5.35 -6.79 11.86
CA GLY A 27 -4.21 -7.33 11.13
C GLY A 27 -4.27 -7.05 9.63
N LEU A 28 -5.42 -7.28 8.99
CA LEU A 28 -5.59 -7.03 7.56
C LEU A 28 -5.52 -5.53 7.24
N GLN A 29 -6.11 -4.71 8.12
CA GLN A 29 -6.00 -3.26 8.04
C GLN A 29 -4.54 -2.78 8.17
N GLY A 30 -3.81 -3.34 9.15
CA GLY A 30 -2.38 -3.06 9.34
C GLY A 30 -1.53 -3.46 8.14
N LEU A 31 -1.79 -4.62 7.52
CA LEU A 31 -1.10 -5.07 6.31
C LEU A 31 -1.36 -4.12 5.13
N GLY A 32 -2.61 -3.67 4.93
CA GLY A 32 -2.94 -2.69 3.90
C GLY A 32 -2.19 -1.37 4.10
N LEU A 33 -2.11 -0.89 5.35
CA LEU A 33 -1.35 0.31 5.69
C LEU A 33 0.15 0.16 5.43
N ILE A 34 0.76 -0.95 5.88
CA ILE A 34 2.19 -1.25 5.67
C ILE A 34 2.51 -1.27 4.17
N LEU A 35 1.65 -1.90 3.36
CA LEU A 35 1.82 -1.95 1.91
C LEU A 35 1.84 -0.55 1.30
N ILE A 36 0.86 0.31 1.62
CA ILE A 36 0.78 1.67 1.08
C ILE A 36 2.02 2.49 1.49
N ILE A 37 2.39 2.46 2.78
CA ILE A 37 3.56 3.19 3.28
C ILE A 37 4.84 2.71 2.57
N SER A 38 5.01 1.40 2.39
CA SER A 38 6.17 0.82 1.71
C SER A 38 6.26 1.31 0.27
N VAL A 39 5.15 1.28 -0.47
CA VAL A 39 5.11 1.76 -1.87
C VAL A 39 5.52 3.23 -1.94
N ILE A 40 4.98 4.09 -1.07
CA ILE A 40 5.31 5.52 -1.03
C ILE A 40 6.78 5.72 -0.67
N PHE A 41 7.27 5.03 0.36
CA PHE A 41 8.65 5.12 0.81
C PHE A 41 9.64 4.73 -0.31
N PHE A 42 9.42 3.59 -0.98
CA PHE A 42 10.31 3.15 -2.05
C PHE A 42 10.19 4.01 -3.30
N ALA A 43 9.00 4.54 -3.61
CA ALA A 43 8.82 5.50 -4.71
C ALA A 43 9.59 6.80 -4.45
N TYR A 44 9.49 7.34 -3.23
CA TYR A 44 10.22 8.54 -2.81
C TYR A 44 11.74 8.30 -2.80
N ARG A 45 12.20 7.23 -2.13
CA ARG A 45 13.61 6.87 -2.05
C ARG A 45 14.24 6.73 -3.44
N ARG A 46 13.53 6.15 -4.40
CA ARG A 46 14.01 6.01 -5.78
C ARG A 46 14.17 7.35 -6.48
N ARG A 47 13.21 8.28 -6.33
CA ARG A 47 13.32 9.61 -6.94
C ARG A 47 14.44 10.46 -6.34
N ARG A 48 14.81 10.23 -5.08
CA ARG A 48 15.91 10.94 -4.40
C ARG A 48 17.30 10.40 -4.76
N LEU A 49 17.38 9.12 -5.13
CA LEU A 49 18.64 8.45 -5.48
C LEU A 49 18.93 8.47 -6.99
N MET A 50 18.02 9.01 -7.79
CA MET A 50 18.18 9.28 -9.23
C MET A 50 18.44 10.76 -9.42
#